data_AF-A0AAF0UJL8-F1
#
_entry.id   AF-A0AAF0UJL8-F1
#
_cell.length_a   1.000
_cell.length_b   1.000
_cell.length_c   1.000
_cell.angle_alpha   90.00
_cell.angle_beta   90.00
_cell.angle_gamma   90.00
#
_symmetry.space_group_name_H-M   'P 1'
#
loop_
_entity.id
_entity.type
_entity.pdbx_description
1 polymer ?
#
loop_
_entity_poly.entity_id
_entity_poly.type
_entity_poly.pdbx_seq_one_letter_code
_entity_poly.pdbx_strand_id
1 'polypeptide(L)'
;MSILSKTWLRAWSTHPNLEFRVDYLNGNMKKVDSIIERYRDGKIPIEKFELSNSSYSDEVFPLFDKWLHIALQNSVKDIVFGAKDIVFGVPRYTSYTLPIFTILAAKSLRELVLRGFNLKHVSLSSGGVANYNSLRKLCLSSISLDDNMLQTLLNRCSLIVNLVLEYCYGLENI
;
A
#
# COMPACT_ATOMS: atom_id res chain seq x y z
N MET A 1 19.86 -30.84 -1.00
CA MET A 1 20.56 -30.25 0.16
C MET A 1 19.83 -28.97 0.56
N SER A 2 19.24 -28.90 1.75
CA SER A 2 18.81 -27.61 2.32
C SER A 2 19.95 -27.09 3.18
N ILE A 3 20.56 -25.98 2.77
CA ILE A 3 21.71 -25.34 3.43
C ILE A 3 21.28 -24.69 4.77
N LEU A 4 19.97 -24.64 5.05
CA LEU A 4 19.39 -23.95 6.20
C LEU A 4 18.68 -24.92 7.15
N SER A 5 18.84 -24.67 8.46
CA SER A 5 18.13 -25.38 9.53
C SER A 5 16.61 -25.23 9.41
N LYS A 6 15.85 -26.26 9.80
CA LYS A 6 14.37 -26.23 9.88
C LYS A 6 13.88 -25.05 10.72
N THR A 7 14.62 -24.67 11.77
CA THR A 7 14.31 -23.52 12.62
C THR A 7 14.41 -22.20 11.85
N TRP A 8 15.44 -22.07 11.03
CA TRP A 8 15.65 -20.88 10.19
C TRP A 8 14.54 -20.74 9.15
N LEU A 9 14.17 -21.84 8.48
CA LEU A 9 13.05 -21.85 7.53
C LEU A 9 11.74 -21.41 8.17
N ARG A 10 11.46 -21.85 9.41
CA ARG A 10 10.27 -21.43 10.16
C ARG A 10 10.30 -19.94 10.47
N ALA A 11 11.41 -19.43 11.01
CA ALA A 11 11.57 -18.01 11.35
C ALA A 11 11.37 -17.10 10.12
N TRP A 12 11.92 -17.48 8.97
CA TRP A 12 11.73 -16.74 7.71
C TRP A 12 10.31 -16.84 7.15
N SER A 13 9.62 -17.96 7.39
CA SER A 13 8.26 -18.16 6.90
C SER A 13 7.22 -17.28 7.62
N THR A 14 7.57 -16.75 8.80
CA THR A 14 6.70 -15.90 9.64
C THR A 14 7.31 -14.52 9.89
N HIS A 15 8.21 -14.06 9.02
CA HIS A 15 8.85 -12.77 9.16
C HIS A 15 7.85 -11.60 9.07
N PRO A 16 7.74 -10.71 10.07
CA PRO A 16 6.67 -9.72 10.14
C PRO A 16 6.73 -8.65 9.04
N ASN A 17 7.89 -8.46 8.42
CA ASN A 17 8.07 -7.50 7.33
C ASN A 17 8.10 -8.23 6.00
N LEU A 18 7.13 -7.92 5.14
CA LEU A 18 7.00 -8.45 3.80
C LEU A 18 7.39 -7.38 2.80
N GLU A 19 8.45 -7.61 2.04
CA GLU A 19 8.86 -6.75 0.92
C GLU A 19 8.79 -7.55 -0.39
N PHE A 20 7.96 -7.08 -1.31
CA PHE A 20 7.77 -7.68 -2.62
C PHE A 20 8.11 -6.68 -3.72
N ARG A 21 8.94 -7.12 -4.66
CA ARG A 21 9.15 -6.48 -5.97
C ARG A 21 8.48 -7.36 -7.01
N VAL A 22 7.34 -6.92 -7.52
CA VAL A 22 6.54 -7.66 -8.47
C VAL A 22 6.79 -7.09 -9.86
N ASP A 23 7.03 -7.99 -10.80
CA ASP A 23 7.09 -7.67 -12.22
C ASP A 23 6.23 -8.68 -12.95
N TYR A 24 5.22 -8.17 -13.66
CA TYR A 24 4.30 -8.97 -14.48
C TYR A 24 5.07 -9.89 -15.43
N LEU A 25 6.16 -9.40 -16.03
CA LEU A 25 6.94 -10.16 -17.00
C LEU A 25 7.72 -11.32 -16.37
N ASN A 26 8.07 -11.22 -15.08
CA ASN A 26 8.90 -12.21 -14.39
C ASN A 26 8.10 -13.32 -13.71
N GLY A 27 6.76 -13.30 -13.80
CA GLY A 27 5.89 -14.39 -13.32
C GLY A 27 5.97 -14.67 -11.81
N ASN A 28 6.52 -13.74 -11.01
CA ASN A 28 6.71 -13.95 -9.58
C ASN A 28 5.43 -13.76 -8.74
N MET A 29 4.33 -13.33 -9.37
CA MET A 29 3.04 -13.09 -8.72
C MET A 29 2.48 -14.32 -8.02
N LYS A 30 2.57 -15.51 -8.63
CA LYS A 30 2.10 -16.76 -8.01
C LYS A 30 2.83 -17.07 -6.70
N LYS A 31 4.12 -16.73 -6.63
CA LYS A 31 4.92 -16.92 -5.42
C LYS A 31 4.51 -15.92 -4.34
N VAL A 32 4.34 -14.65 -4.70
CA VAL A 32 3.85 -13.62 -3.77
C VAL A 32 2.47 -14.01 -3.24
N ASP A 33 1.56 -14.41 -4.10
CA ASP A 33 0.21 -14.85 -3.72
C ASP A 33 0.25 -16.03 -2.73
N SER A 34 1.06 -17.06 -3.01
CA SER A 34 1.24 -18.21 -2.13
C SER A 34 1.82 -17.81 -0.76
N ILE A 35 2.75 -16.85 -0.73
CA ILE A 35 3.32 -16.35 0.53
C ILE A 35 2.24 -15.62 1.32
N ILE A 36 1.49 -14.71 0.71
CA ILE A 36 0.50 -13.89 1.40
C ILE A 36 -0.67 -14.76 1.90
N GLU A 37 -1.14 -15.74 1.13
CA GLU A 37 -2.16 -16.71 1.59
C GLU A 37 -1.70 -17.48 2.83
N ARG A 38 -0.42 -17.86 2.91
CA ARG A 38 0.12 -18.47 4.14
C ARG A 38 0.00 -17.56 5.36
N TYR A 39 0.16 -16.24 5.20
CA TYR A 39 -0.04 -15.28 6.30
C TYR A 39 -1.50 -15.20 6.70
N ARG A 40 -2.42 -15.20 5.74
CA ARG A 40 -3.87 -15.28 6.01
C ARG A 40 -4.21 -16.54 6.78
N ASP A 41 -3.87 -17.71 6.25
CA ASP A 41 -4.24 -19.02 6.81
C ASP A 41 -3.63 -19.24 8.20
N GLY A 42 -2.37 -18.85 8.37
CA GLY A 42 -1.65 -18.93 9.64
C GLY A 42 -1.99 -17.83 10.63
N LYS A 43 -2.81 -16.83 10.25
CA LYS A 43 -3.09 -15.61 11.03
C LYS A 43 -1.80 -14.93 11.52
N ILE A 44 -0.76 -14.96 10.70
CA ILE A 44 0.56 -14.45 11.06
C ILE A 44 0.51 -12.93 11.01
N PRO A 45 0.86 -12.20 12.09
CA PRO A 45 0.88 -10.75 12.08
C PRO A 45 1.81 -10.21 11.00
N ILE A 46 1.36 -9.18 10.29
CA ILE A 46 2.19 -8.41 9.36
C ILE A 46 2.45 -7.09 10.06
N GLU A 47 3.70 -6.69 10.24
CA GLU A 47 4.04 -5.37 10.76
C GLU A 47 4.21 -4.37 9.61
N LYS A 48 5.00 -4.76 8.60
CA LYS A 48 5.23 -3.96 7.39
C LYS A 48 4.86 -4.74 6.15
N PHE A 49 4.09 -4.12 5.27
CA PHE A 49 3.76 -4.61 3.95
C PHE A 49 4.27 -3.62 2.89
N GLU A 50 5.28 -4.04 2.15
CA GLU A 50 5.87 -3.26 1.06
C GLU A 50 5.67 -3.98 -0.26
N LEU A 51 4.89 -3.36 -1.15
CA LEU A 51 4.64 -3.85 -2.49
C LEU A 51 5.14 -2.81 -3.48
N SER A 52 6.14 -3.19 -4.25
CA SER A 52 6.63 -2.40 -5.36
C SER A 52 6.37 -3.11 -6.67
N ASN A 53 5.88 -2.37 -7.65
CA ASN A 53 5.48 -2.91 -8.94
C ASN A 53 6.11 -2.09 -10.06
N SER A 54 6.67 -2.77 -11.05
CA SER A 54 7.19 -2.15 -12.27
C SER A 54 6.17 -2.09 -13.41
N SER A 55 5.08 -2.87 -13.34
CA SER A 55 4.13 -3.07 -14.45
C SER A 55 2.67 -3.02 -14.01
N TYR A 56 1.95 -1.95 -14.34
CA TYR A 56 0.53 -1.80 -14.06
C TYR A 56 -0.31 -2.40 -15.19
N SER A 57 -0.56 -3.71 -15.12
CA SER A 57 -1.56 -4.38 -15.96
C SER A 57 -2.87 -4.49 -15.19
N ASP A 58 -4.00 -4.20 -15.83
CA ASP A 58 -5.32 -4.29 -15.18
C ASP A 58 -5.61 -5.71 -14.67
N GLU A 59 -5.00 -6.74 -15.28
CA GLU A 59 -5.13 -8.15 -14.88
C GLU A 59 -4.63 -8.43 -13.45
N VAL A 60 -3.74 -7.58 -12.91
CA VAL A 60 -3.10 -7.81 -11.61
C VAL A 60 -3.76 -7.03 -10.48
N PHE A 61 -4.68 -6.12 -10.79
CA PHE A 61 -5.37 -5.29 -9.80
C PHE A 61 -6.15 -6.11 -8.77
N PRO A 62 -6.87 -7.19 -9.15
CA PRO A 62 -7.54 -8.04 -8.17
C PRO A 62 -6.57 -8.72 -7.20
N LEU A 63 -5.34 -8.99 -7.62
CA LEU A 63 -4.31 -9.53 -6.73
C LEU A 63 -3.82 -8.47 -5.75
N PHE A 64 -3.64 -7.22 -6.19
CA PHE A 64 -3.27 -6.13 -5.28
C PHE A 64 -4.34 -5.89 -4.22
N ASP A 65 -5.62 -5.87 -4.63
CA ASP A 65 -6.74 -5.75 -3.69
C ASP A 65 -6.75 -6.89 -2.67
N LYS A 66 -6.57 -8.13 -3.14
CA LYS A 66 -6.47 -9.31 -2.29
C LYS A 66 -5.33 -9.20 -1.29
N TRP A 67 -4.13 -8.83 -1.76
CA TRP A 67 -2.93 -8.75 -0.93
C TRP A 67 -3.01 -7.64 0.12
N LEU A 68 -3.52 -6.45 -0.27
CA LEU A 68 -3.80 -5.36 0.65
C LEU A 68 -4.83 -5.78 1.69
N HIS A 69 -5.92 -6.44 1.26
CA HIS A 69 -6.94 -6.93 2.18
C HIS A 69 -6.37 -7.88 3.24
N ILE A 70 -5.50 -8.81 2.84
CA ILE A 70 -4.82 -9.73 3.77
C ILE A 70 -3.91 -8.96 4.73
N ALA A 71 -3.13 -8.01 4.23
CA ALA A 71 -2.27 -7.17 5.09
C ALA A 71 -3.10 -6.43 6.17
N LEU A 72 -4.24 -5.85 5.78
CA LEU A 72 -5.15 -5.15 6.69
C LEU A 72 -5.78 -6.12 7.72
N GLN A 73 -6.21 -7.32 7.29
CA GLN A 73 -6.71 -8.37 8.19
C GLN A 73 -5.66 -8.81 9.21
N ASN A 74 -4.40 -8.80 8.83
CA ASN A 74 -3.28 -9.26 9.65
C ASN A 74 -2.64 -8.11 10.46
N SER A 75 -3.39 -7.04 10.71
CA SER A 75 -3.04 -5.91 11.58
C SER A 75 -1.76 -5.16 11.17
N VAL A 76 -1.55 -5.00 9.86
CA VAL A 76 -0.46 -4.20 9.30
C VAL A 76 -0.37 -2.81 9.94
N LYS A 77 0.86 -2.41 10.26
CA LYS A 77 1.18 -1.08 10.82
C LYS A 77 1.72 -0.16 9.75
N ASP A 78 2.53 -0.69 8.84
CA ASP A 78 3.21 0.11 7.83
C ASP A 78 2.92 -0.43 6.43
N ILE A 79 2.35 0.43 5.57
CA ILE A 79 2.13 0.10 4.16
C ILE A 79 2.99 1.00 3.29
N VAL A 80 3.78 0.37 2.43
CA VAL A 80 4.50 1.04 1.34
C VAL A 80 4.01 0.45 0.03
N PHE A 81 3.39 1.26 -0.82
CA PHE A 81 2.84 0.77 -2.08
C PHE A 81 3.13 1.73 -3.22
N GLY A 82 3.51 1.18 -4.38
CA GLY A 82 3.70 1.94 -5.61
C GLY A 82 4.97 1.57 -6.36
N ALA A 83 5.22 2.25 -7.48
CA ALA A 83 6.43 2.02 -8.27
C ALA A 83 7.67 2.54 -7.54
N LYS A 84 8.72 1.71 -7.46
CA LYS A 84 10.07 2.17 -7.06
C LYS A 84 10.83 2.78 -8.25
N ASP A 85 10.51 2.33 -9.46
CA ASP A 85 11.24 2.70 -10.67
C ASP A 85 10.49 3.79 -11.43
N ILE A 86 10.84 5.06 -11.16
CA ILE A 86 10.48 6.19 -12.02
C ILE A 86 11.46 6.18 -13.20
N VAL A 87 11.36 5.18 -14.08
CA VAL A 87 12.15 5.21 -15.32
C VAL A 87 11.53 6.29 -16.22
N PHE A 88 12.36 7.25 -16.64
CA PHE A 88 12.08 8.33 -17.61
C PHE A 88 11.48 9.64 -17.10
N GLY A 89 11.38 9.89 -15.78
CA GLY A 89 11.00 11.22 -15.28
C GLY A 89 9.57 11.68 -15.63
N VAL A 90 8.76 10.80 -16.23
CA VAL A 90 7.33 11.00 -16.46
C VAL A 90 6.57 10.21 -15.38
N PRO A 91 5.67 10.84 -14.61
CA PRO A 91 4.82 10.10 -13.69
C PRO A 91 3.93 9.14 -14.49
N ARG A 92 4.23 7.84 -14.45
CA ARG A 92 3.31 6.81 -14.93
C ARG A 92 2.30 6.57 -13.82
N TYR A 93 1.17 7.26 -13.91
CA TYR A 93 0.04 6.94 -13.05
C TYR A 93 -0.53 5.59 -13.45
N THR A 94 -0.80 4.77 -12.46
CA THR A 94 -1.58 3.55 -12.66
C THR A 94 -3.05 3.88 -12.89
N SER A 95 -3.71 3.09 -13.76
CA SER A 95 -5.18 3.01 -13.86
C SER A 95 -5.83 2.37 -12.64
N TYR A 96 -5.03 1.77 -11.75
CA TYR A 96 -5.51 1.14 -10.53
C TYR A 96 -6.14 2.14 -9.57
N THR A 97 -7.41 1.95 -9.29
CA THR A 97 -8.14 2.68 -8.25
C THR A 97 -7.77 2.12 -6.88
N LEU A 98 -6.85 2.79 -6.20
CA LEU A 98 -6.44 2.42 -4.85
C LEU A 98 -7.63 2.53 -3.87
N PRO A 99 -7.96 1.48 -3.07
CA PRO A 99 -8.97 1.55 -2.02
C PRO A 99 -8.46 2.33 -0.79
N ILE A 100 -8.07 3.60 -1.00
CA ILE A 100 -7.40 4.46 -0.02
C ILE A 100 -8.17 4.56 1.29
N PHE A 101 -9.49 4.75 1.25
CA PHE A 101 -10.30 4.88 2.46
C PHE A 101 -10.43 3.57 3.25
N THR A 102 -10.40 2.42 2.57
CA THR A 102 -10.34 1.10 3.22
C THR A 102 -9.01 0.92 3.94
N ILE A 103 -7.91 1.35 3.31
CA ILE A 103 -6.56 1.32 3.91
C ILE A 103 -6.52 2.22 5.14
N LEU A 104 -6.97 3.48 5.02
CA LEU A 104 -6.97 4.46 6.11
C LEU A 104 -7.87 4.05 7.28
N ALA A 105 -8.93 3.28 7.02
CA ALA A 105 -9.83 2.75 8.06
C ALA A 105 -9.18 1.68 8.96
N ALA A 106 -7.99 1.16 8.62
CA ALA A 106 -7.35 0.14 9.43
C ALA A 106 -6.87 0.67 10.78
N LYS A 107 -7.36 0.03 11.86
CA LYS A 107 -7.10 0.42 13.25
C LYS A 107 -5.63 0.33 13.66
N SER A 108 -4.86 -0.55 13.03
CA SER A 108 -3.45 -0.78 13.32
C SER A 108 -2.51 0.11 12.50
N LEU A 109 -2.98 0.68 11.39
CA LEU A 109 -2.15 1.39 10.42
C LEU A 109 -1.56 2.67 11.05
N ARG A 110 -0.24 2.81 11.01
CA ARG A 110 0.54 3.94 11.54
C ARG A 110 1.22 4.71 10.42
N GLU A 111 1.75 4.01 9.42
CA GLU A 111 2.46 4.63 8.31
C GLU A 111 1.87 4.21 6.97
N LEU A 112 1.62 5.20 6.11
CA LEU A 112 1.20 4.99 4.73
C LEU A 112 2.14 5.75 3.79
N VAL A 113 2.82 5.02 2.92
CA VAL A 113 3.68 5.56 1.86
C VAL A 113 3.13 5.12 0.51
N LEU A 114 2.74 6.08 -0.32
CA LEU A 114 2.18 5.84 -1.64
C LEU A 114 3.02 6.48 -2.73
N ARG A 115 3.23 5.75 -3.83
CA ARG A 115 4.03 6.22 -4.97
C ARG A 115 3.33 5.98 -6.30
N GLY A 116 3.15 7.02 -7.10
CA GLY A 116 2.69 6.88 -8.49
C GLY A 116 1.20 6.56 -8.68
N PHE A 117 0.31 7.00 -7.78
CA PHE A 117 -1.15 6.81 -7.90
C PHE A 117 -1.86 8.09 -8.35
N ASN A 118 -3.03 7.92 -8.98
CA ASN A 118 -3.98 9.00 -9.23
C ASN A 118 -5.18 8.87 -8.25
N LEU A 119 -5.34 9.86 -7.39
CA LEU A 119 -6.40 9.93 -6.38
C LEU A 119 -7.55 10.88 -6.76
N LYS A 120 -7.47 11.60 -7.88
CA LYS A 120 -8.49 12.58 -8.30
C LYS A 120 -9.88 11.97 -8.56
N HIS A 121 -9.93 10.70 -8.95
CA HIS A 121 -11.18 10.01 -9.30
C HIS A 121 -11.74 9.13 -8.18
N VAL A 122 -11.13 9.13 -7.00
CA VAL A 122 -11.62 8.33 -5.88
C VAL A 122 -12.87 8.99 -5.31
N SER A 123 -14.01 8.30 -5.39
CA SER A 123 -15.27 8.79 -4.84
C SER A 123 -15.19 8.99 -3.33
N LEU A 124 -15.32 10.24 -2.88
CA LEU A 124 -15.31 10.63 -1.46
C LEU A 124 -16.56 10.15 -0.69
N SER A 125 -17.55 9.62 -1.39
CA SER A 125 -18.86 9.21 -0.88
C SER A 125 -18.88 7.83 -0.20
N SER A 126 -17.80 7.03 -0.28
CA SER A 126 -17.83 5.64 0.21
C SER A 126 -17.49 5.45 1.69
N GLY A 127 -17.05 6.50 2.39
CA GLY A 127 -16.66 6.42 3.80
C GLY A 127 -17.61 7.20 4.70
N GLY A 128 -18.36 6.49 5.55
CA GLY A 128 -19.10 7.09 6.67
C GLY A 128 -18.22 7.98 7.56
N VAL A 129 -18.79 8.55 8.63
CA VAL A 129 -18.18 9.53 9.55
C VAL A 129 -16.96 8.99 10.35
N ALA A 130 -16.33 7.91 9.89
CA ALA A 130 -15.19 7.31 10.55
C ALA A 130 -13.94 8.19 10.39
N ASN A 131 -13.42 8.67 11.51
CA ASN A 131 -12.10 9.29 11.60
C ASN A 131 -11.02 8.20 11.61
N TYR A 132 -9.96 8.39 10.82
CA TYR A 132 -8.82 7.50 10.67
C TYR A 132 -7.75 7.81 11.72
N ASN A 133 -8.08 7.53 12.98
CA ASN A 133 -7.29 7.98 14.14
C ASN A 133 -6.02 7.13 14.40
N SER A 134 -5.72 6.13 13.59
CA SER A 134 -4.54 5.27 13.78
C SER A 134 -3.29 5.84 13.11
N LEU A 135 -3.47 6.50 11.95
CA LEU A 135 -2.38 6.99 11.12
C LEU A 135 -1.57 8.07 11.84
N ARG A 136 -0.25 8.03 11.67
CA ARG A 136 0.72 8.99 12.22
C ARG A 136 1.58 9.60 11.11
N LYS A 137 1.83 8.85 10.05
CA LYS A 137 2.65 9.30 8.93
C LYS A 137 1.97 9.02 7.60
N LEU A 138 1.89 10.06 6.78
CA LEU A 138 1.41 9.99 5.40
C LEU A 138 2.50 10.54 4.47
N CYS A 139 2.99 9.70 3.56
CA CYS A 139 3.97 10.09 2.56
C CYS A 139 3.38 9.82 1.16
N LEU A 140 3.22 10.88 0.39
CA LEU A 140 2.69 10.84 -0.97
C LEU A 140 3.78 11.30 -1.93
N SER A 141 4.22 10.40 -2.81
CA SER A 141 5.22 10.71 -3.83
C SER A 141 4.66 10.49 -5.24
N SER A 142 4.84 11.46 -6.14
CA SER A 142 4.38 11.35 -7.53
C SER A 142 2.89 11.03 -7.63
N ILE A 143 2.08 11.69 -6.79
CA ILE A 143 0.62 11.45 -6.71
C ILE A 143 -0.14 12.58 -7.42
N SER A 144 -1.13 12.22 -8.21
CA SER A 144 -2.12 13.17 -8.75
C SER A 144 -3.31 13.25 -7.79
N LEU A 145 -3.56 14.40 -7.17
CA LEU A 145 -4.69 14.64 -6.28
C LEU A 145 -5.11 16.12 -6.38
N ASP A 146 -6.36 16.43 -6.04
CA ASP A 146 -6.85 17.81 -5.96
C ASP A 146 -6.89 18.31 -4.51
N ASP A 147 -7.09 19.61 -4.35
CA ASP A 147 -7.14 20.27 -3.03
C ASP A 147 -8.23 19.64 -2.14
N ASN A 148 -9.37 19.25 -2.71
CA ASN A 148 -10.50 18.66 -1.99
C ASN A 148 -10.16 17.26 -1.44
N MET A 149 -9.47 16.43 -2.22
CA MET A 149 -8.96 15.14 -1.77
C MET A 149 -7.93 15.33 -0.65
N LEU A 150 -6.99 16.26 -0.81
CA LEU A 150 -5.99 16.53 0.24
C LEU A 150 -6.67 16.97 1.54
N GLN A 151 -7.60 17.94 1.47
CA GLN A 151 -8.38 18.38 2.62
C GLN A 151 -9.17 17.24 3.26
N THR A 152 -9.75 16.35 2.45
CA THR A 152 -10.46 15.16 2.96
C THR A 152 -9.51 14.23 3.72
N LEU A 153 -8.32 13.97 3.20
CA LEU A 153 -7.31 13.14 3.86
C LEU A 153 -6.88 13.76 5.20
N LEU A 154 -6.61 15.06 5.23
CA LEU A 154 -6.19 15.77 6.45
C LEU A 154 -7.30 15.83 7.51
N ASN A 155 -8.52 16.16 7.11
CA ASN A 155 -9.67 16.24 8.02
C ASN A 155 -10.02 14.89 8.64
N ARG A 156 -9.87 13.80 7.87
CA ARG A 156 -10.18 12.45 8.37
C ARG A 156 -9.01 11.82 9.15
N CYS A 157 -7.77 12.25 8.94
CA CYS A 157 -6.58 11.72 9.62
C CYS A 157 -6.04 12.69 10.67
N SER A 158 -6.82 12.96 11.71
CA SER A 158 -6.53 13.98 12.74
C SER A 158 -5.26 13.75 13.57
N LEU A 159 -4.70 12.54 13.58
CA LEU A 159 -3.50 12.20 14.36
C LEU A 159 -2.21 12.13 13.52
N ILE A 160 -2.21 12.63 12.28
CA ILE A 160 -0.99 12.74 11.49
C ILE A 160 0.00 13.66 12.19
N VAL A 161 1.21 13.16 12.43
CA VAL A 161 2.36 13.90 12.96
C VAL A 161 3.35 14.23 11.85
N ASN A 162 3.42 13.41 10.81
CA ASN A 162 4.34 13.57 9.69
C ASN A 162 3.60 13.47 8.36
N LEU A 163 3.58 14.57 7.62
CA LEU A 163 3.04 14.66 6.27
C LEU A 163 4.17 15.00 5.30
N VAL A 164 4.38 14.13 4.31
CA VAL A 164 5.37 14.34 3.25
C VAL A 164 4.64 14.33 1.91
N LEU A 165 4.79 15.41 1.15
CA LEU A 165 4.27 15.55 -0.21
C LEU A 165 5.45 15.80 -1.15
N GLU A 166 5.72 14.87 -2.04
CA GLU A 166 6.83 14.92 -3.00
C GLU A 166 6.27 14.76 -4.42
N TYR A 167 6.54 15.72 -5.31
CA TYR A 167 6.06 15.65 -6.70
C TYR A 167 4.54 15.40 -6.80
N CYS A 168 3.73 16.09 -5.99
CA CYS A 168 2.27 16.00 -6.06
C CYS A 168 1.72 16.98 -7.10
N TYR A 169 0.76 16.54 -7.92
CA TYR A 169 0.20 17.30 -9.03
C TYR A 169 -1.31 17.50 -8.87
N GLY A 170 -1.82 18.66 -9.30
CA GLY A 170 -3.25 19.00 -9.22
C GLY A 170 -3.67 19.76 -7.96
N LEU A 171 -2.71 20.12 -7.12
CA LEU A 171 -2.89 21.01 -5.98
C LEU A 171 -2.74 22.44 -6.50
N GLU A 172 -3.79 23.23 -6.40
CA GLU A 172 -3.85 24.58 -6.98
C GLU A 172 -3.85 25.67 -5.89
N ASN A 173 -4.31 25.35 -4.68
CA ASN A 173 -4.59 26.33 -3.62
C ASN A 173 -3.92 25.99 -2.27
N ILE A 174 -2.72 25.43 -2.27
CA ILE A 174 -1.94 25.16 -1.04
C ILE A 174 -1.30 26.42 -0.48
#